data_AF-A0A7V9D556-F1
#
_entry.id   AF-A0A7V9D556-F1
#
_cell.length_a   1.000
_cell.length_b   1.000
_cell.length_c   1.000
_cell.angle_alpha   90.00
_cell.angle_beta   90.00
_cell.angle_gamma   90.00
#
_symmetry.space_group_name_H-M   'P 1'
#
loop_
_entity.id
_entity.type
_entity.pdbx_description
1 polymer ?
#
loop_
_entity_poly.entity_id
_entity_poly.type
_entity_poly.pdbx_seq_one_letter_code
_entity_poly.pdbx_strand_id
1 'polypeptide(L)'
;MRQSILALLVGCLMLTAIPGGVIAVSKTGMVEGTATHGGQPVEGAIVEAAGQRIRTGTGGAFRLTPVEVDGTERLITVVVRAPGLGTWRLVDARVIPNDTLRITAQLKARAVTLKQPRPRARSFSSTMSLQTEGSGVGHTAAAATSSSFTPPSTIRVYVTGSTDCNPAAAGTVEVVSFKYYVKHVLPNEWLTDWPTESLRAGAMATKQYAWYQANRGGKWPDLNADVMDSQCDQVYNPAVSYASMDKAVDDTWGHSATRDGGVHVSYYRAGRWGDGTDYGDDIMYQWGSEYWARQGKSWSWIYHHYYDNLVISSSAHSITINQGARYVRSSTVRVASTAPAGTTHIRLSSSSATSSGILSKGATYTFASAMNWNLAGTTYGGSTANGTRAV
;
A
#
# COMPACT_ATOMS: atom_id res chain seq x y z
N MET A 1 47.37 79.25 -16.68
CA MET A 1 47.28 78.90 -15.25
C MET A 1 46.40 77.65 -15.14
N ARG A 2 46.96 76.55 -14.62
CA ARG A 2 46.34 75.26 -14.20
C ARG A 2 44.91 74.92 -14.71
N GLN A 3 44.76 73.75 -15.32
CA GLN A 3 44.15 72.58 -14.66
C GLN A 3 44.23 71.32 -15.55
N SER A 4 44.76 70.25 -14.95
CA SER A 4 44.84 68.90 -15.48
C SER A 4 43.48 68.22 -15.36
N ILE A 5 43.02 67.51 -16.40
CA ILE A 5 41.88 66.60 -16.33
C ILE A 5 42.36 65.18 -16.69
N LEU A 6 42.16 64.30 -15.72
CA LEU A 6 42.45 62.87 -15.68
C LEU A 6 41.35 62.12 -16.45
N ALA A 7 41.70 61.38 -17.51
CA ALA A 7 40.75 60.54 -18.24
C ALA A 7 40.76 59.12 -17.66
N LEU A 8 39.63 58.74 -17.07
CA LEU A 8 39.38 57.42 -16.50
C LEU A 8 38.93 56.45 -17.62
N LEU A 9 39.76 55.47 -17.94
CA LEU A 9 39.43 54.36 -18.86
C LEU A 9 38.53 53.35 -18.11
N VAL A 10 37.25 53.31 -18.46
CA VAL A 10 36.33 52.24 -18.01
C VAL A 10 36.39 51.10 -19.01
N GLY A 11 37.07 50.01 -18.63
CA GLY A 11 37.09 48.77 -19.37
C GLY A 11 35.74 48.06 -19.28
N CYS A 12 35.09 47.88 -20.43
CA CYS A 12 33.85 47.12 -20.56
C CYS A 12 34.16 45.62 -20.45
N LEU A 13 33.98 45.06 -19.26
CA LEU A 13 34.06 43.62 -19.02
C LEU A 13 32.81 42.96 -19.62
N MET A 14 32.95 42.32 -20.78
CA MET A 14 31.91 41.47 -21.37
C MET A 14 31.70 40.25 -20.46
N LEU A 15 30.65 40.28 -19.63
CA LEU A 15 30.18 39.10 -18.91
C LEU A 15 29.52 38.15 -19.92
N THR A 16 30.25 37.11 -20.34
CA THR A 16 29.65 35.98 -21.07
C THR A 16 28.74 35.23 -20.10
N ALA A 17 27.43 35.31 -20.31
CA ALA A 17 26.46 34.51 -19.59
C ALA A 17 26.70 33.02 -19.89
N ILE A 18 27.13 32.27 -18.87
CA ILE A 18 27.11 30.80 -18.91
C ILE A 18 25.63 30.41 -18.85
N PRO A 19 25.09 29.61 -19.80
CA PRO A 19 23.73 29.13 -19.69
C PRO A 19 23.64 28.30 -18.41
N GLY A 20 22.75 28.69 -17.50
CA GLY A 20 22.43 27.93 -16.30
C GLY A 20 21.89 26.57 -16.71
N GLY A 21 22.76 25.57 -16.76
CA GLY A 21 22.35 24.18 -16.81
C GLY A 21 21.54 23.91 -15.56
N VAL A 22 20.24 23.71 -15.72
CA VAL A 22 19.42 23.12 -14.68
C VAL A 22 20.03 21.74 -14.44
N ILE A 23 20.75 21.56 -13.33
CA ILE A 23 21.14 20.23 -12.88
C ILE A 23 19.83 19.53 -12.58
N ALA A 24 19.35 18.72 -13.52
CA ALA A 24 18.25 17.81 -13.26
C ALA A 24 18.74 16.88 -12.16
N VAL A 25 18.24 17.05 -10.94
CA VAL A 25 18.46 16.09 -9.87
C VAL A 25 17.87 14.79 -10.36
N SER A 26 18.73 13.83 -10.68
CA SER A 26 18.29 12.54 -11.17
C SER A 26 17.49 11.87 -10.06
N LYS A 27 16.25 11.49 -10.37
CA LYS A 27 15.36 10.85 -9.42
C LYS A 27 15.68 9.37 -9.42
N THR A 28 15.89 8.80 -8.24
CA THR A 28 16.19 7.36 -8.12
C THR A 28 15.03 6.62 -7.50
N GLY A 29 14.87 5.36 -7.90
CA GLY A 29 14.01 4.39 -7.24
C GLY A 29 14.83 3.20 -6.74
N MET A 30 14.34 2.53 -5.70
CA MET A 30 14.99 1.35 -5.14
C MET A 30 14.37 0.08 -5.73
N VAL A 31 15.21 -0.95 -5.89
CA VAL A 31 14.77 -2.31 -6.23
C VAL A 31 15.36 -3.28 -5.21
N GLU A 32 14.50 -3.99 -4.51
CA GLU A 32 14.86 -5.05 -3.57
C GLU A 32 14.00 -6.28 -3.80
N GLY A 33 14.43 -7.42 -3.29
CA GLY A 33 13.63 -8.63 -3.40
C GLY A 33 14.25 -9.86 -2.79
N THR A 34 13.58 -10.98 -3.01
CA THR A 34 14.04 -12.31 -2.60
C THR A 34 13.88 -13.29 -3.76
N ALA A 35 14.79 -14.26 -3.85
CA ALA A 35 14.66 -15.43 -4.70
C ALA A 35 14.32 -16.65 -3.85
N THR A 36 13.28 -17.39 -4.25
CA THR A 36 12.84 -18.59 -3.54
C THR A 36 12.54 -19.74 -4.52
N HIS A 37 12.60 -20.97 -4.03
CA HIS A 37 12.16 -22.17 -4.74
C HIS A 37 11.48 -23.11 -3.74
N GLY A 38 10.23 -23.50 -4.01
CA GLY A 38 9.45 -24.31 -3.06
C GLY A 38 9.27 -23.66 -1.68
N GLY A 39 9.24 -22.32 -1.64
CA GLY A 39 9.18 -21.54 -0.39
C GLY A 39 10.51 -21.38 0.34
N GLN A 40 11.58 -22.05 -0.11
CA GLN A 40 12.91 -21.93 0.49
C GLN A 40 13.74 -20.85 -0.20
N PRO A 41 14.56 -20.09 0.54
CA PRO A 41 15.50 -19.15 -0.05
C PRO A 41 16.48 -19.77 -1.05
N VAL A 42 16.78 -19.05 -2.13
CA VAL A 42 17.83 -19.42 -3.08
C VAL A 42 18.98 -18.43 -2.98
N GLU A 43 20.03 -18.81 -2.26
CA GLU A 43 21.26 -18.03 -2.12
C GLU A 43 22.18 -18.22 -3.35
N GLY A 44 22.94 -17.19 -3.70
CA GLY A 44 23.89 -17.23 -4.82
C GLY A 44 23.26 -17.18 -6.22
N ALA A 45 21.93 -17.08 -6.34
CA ALA A 45 21.24 -16.87 -7.61
C ALA A 45 21.69 -15.56 -8.25
N ILE A 46 21.86 -15.55 -9.57
CA ILE A 46 22.26 -14.37 -10.34
C ILE A 46 21.00 -13.56 -10.65
N VAL A 47 21.01 -12.29 -10.28
CA VAL A 47 19.96 -11.31 -10.58
C VAL A 47 20.51 -10.28 -11.57
N GLU A 48 19.86 -10.13 -12.71
CA GLU A 48 20.19 -9.14 -13.75
C GLU A 48 18.99 -8.22 -13.96
N ALA A 49 19.18 -6.92 -13.72
CA ALA A 49 18.13 -5.91 -13.83
C ALA A 49 18.72 -4.50 -13.96
N ALA A 50 18.08 -3.64 -14.74
CA ALA A 50 18.48 -2.23 -14.89
C ALA A 50 19.98 -2.00 -15.27
N GLY A 51 20.60 -2.95 -15.99
CA GLY A 51 22.02 -2.92 -16.34
C GLY A 51 22.97 -3.39 -15.22
N GLN A 52 22.43 -3.80 -14.08
CA GLN A 52 23.18 -4.34 -12.95
C GLN A 52 23.11 -5.87 -12.93
N ARG A 53 24.17 -6.49 -12.40
CA ARG A 53 24.26 -7.94 -12.16
C ARG A 53 24.78 -8.19 -10.75
N ILE A 54 23.96 -8.82 -9.92
CA ILE A 54 24.30 -9.13 -8.52
C ILE A 54 23.97 -10.59 -8.20
N ARG A 55 24.35 -11.03 -7.01
CA ARG A 55 23.95 -12.34 -6.47
C ARG A 55 23.03 -12.15 -5.27
N THR A 56 22.09 -13.08 -5.10
CA THR A 56 21.31 -13.16 -3.86
C THR A 56 22.22 -13.56 -2.70
N GLY A 57 22.04 -12.89 -1.57
CA GLY A 57 22.73 -13.17 -0.31
C GLY A 57 21.90 -14.09 0.60
N THR A 58 22.18 -13.99 1.90
CA THR A 58 21.48 -14.77 2.93
C THR A 58 19.97 -14.60 2.86
N GLY A 59 19.23 -15.71 3.00
CA GLY A 59 17.77 -15.68 2.89
C GLY A 59 17.27 -15.36 1.47
N GLY A 60 18.14 -15.53 0.45
CA GLY A 60 17.80 -15.31 -0.96
C GLY A 60 17.59 -13.83 -1.29
N ALA A 61 17.95 -12.92 -0.38
CA ALA A 61 17.70 -11.50 -0.52
C ALA A 61 18.64 -10.85 -1.53
N PHE A 62 18.15 -9.83 -2.24
CA PHE A 62 18.96 -9.00 -3.11
C PHE A 62 18.47 -7.55 -3.08
N ARG A 63 19.40 -6.63 -3.38
CA ARG A 63 19.10 -5.21 -3.51
C ARG A 63 20.02 -4.61 -4.56
N LEU A 64 19.46 -3.94 -5.55
CA LEU A 64 20.23 -3.20 -6.56
C LEU A 64 20.78 -1.90 -5.96
N THR A 65 21.82 -1.33 -6.56
CA THR A 65 22.11 0.10 -6.34
C THR A 65 20.93 0.93 -6.86
N PRO A 66 20.70 2.14 -6.30
CA PRO A 66 19.59 2.99 -6.73
C PRO A 66 19.53 3.13 -8.25
N VAL A 67 18.35 2.92 -8.82
CA VAL A 67 18.14 2.93 -10.26
C VAL A 67 17.66 4.31 -10.65
N GLU A 68 18.40 4.96 -11.55
CA GLU A 68 18.01 6.25 -12.14
C GLU A 68 16.70 6.11 -12.90
N VAL A 69 15.80 7.06 -12.69
CA VAL A 69 14.48 7.18 -13.33
C VAL A 69 14.36 8.54 -14.00
N ASP A 70 14.17 8.52 -15.31
CA ASP A 70 13.79 9.69 -16.09
C ASP A 70 12.26 9.77 -16.18
N GLY A 71 11.67 10.91 -15.81
CA GLY A 71 10.21 11.07 -15.75
C GLY A 71 9.54 10.52 -14.48
N THR A 72 8.44 9.79 -14.64
CA THR A 72 7.63 9.25 -13.53
C THR A 72 7.90 7.78 -13.22
N GLU A 73 8.44 7.02 -14.18
CA GLU A 73 8.76 5.60 -14.01
C GLU A 73 9.85 5.18 -15.01
N ARG A 74 10.60 4.12 -14.66
CA ARG A 74 11.49 3.40 -15.57
C ARG A 74 11.07 1.94 -15.64
N LEU A 75 10.81 1.45 -16.85
CA LEU A 75 10.57 0.03 -17.08
C LEU A 75 11.88 -0.76 -17.05
N ILE A 76 11.86 -1.88 -16.34
CA ILE A 76 12.97 -2.82 -16.26
C ILE A 76 12.47 -4.23 -16.51
N THR A 77 13.35 -5.08 -17.04
CA THR A 77 13.20 -6.52 -16.96
C THR A 77 14.11 -7.04 -15.85
N VAL A 78 13.57 -7.87 -14.96
CA VAL A 78 14.34 -8.56 -13.93
C VAL A 78 14.46 -10.02 -14.31
N VAL A 79 15.69 -10.51 -14.40
CA VAL A 79 16.01 -11.90 -14.72
C VAL A 79 16.73 -12.52 -13.53
N VAL A 80 16.22 -13.66 -13.05
CA VAL A 80 16.85 -14.42 -11.96
C VAL A 80 17.20 -15.82 -12.47
N ARG A 81 18.45 -16.24 -12.25
CA ARG A 81 18.99 -17.54 -12.68
C ARG A 81 19.70 -18.23 -11.54
N ALA A 82 19.38 -19.50 -11.33
CA ALA A 82 20.08 -20.37 -10.39
C ALA A 82 20.38 -21.73 -11.06
N PRO A 83 21.50 -22.39 -10.73
CA PRO A 83 21.81 -23.73 -11.25
C PRO A 83 20.67 -24.72 -11.00
N GLY A 84 20.33 -25.55 -11.99
CA GLY A 84 19.30 -26.57 -11.88
C GLY A 84 17.85 -26.06 -11.91
N LEU A 85 17.62 -24.75 -12.00
CA LEU A 85 16.29 -24.15 -12.07
C LEU A 85 16.07 -23.42 -13.40
N GLY A 86 14.80 -23.32 -13.79
CA GLY A 86 14.39 -22.54 -14.95
C GLY A 86 14.68 -21.06 -14.75
N THR A 87 14.90 -20.34 -15.86
CA THR A 87 15.06 -18.88 -15.79
C THR A 87 13.76 -18.24 -15.36
N TRP A 88 13.82 -17.40 -14.33
CA TRP A 88 12.69 -16.58 -13.90
C TRP A 88 12.83 -15.18 -14.49
N ARG A 89 11.76 -14.63 -15.06
CA ARG A 89 11.73 -13.29 -15.66
C ARG A 89 10.48 -12.54 -15.24
N LEU A 90 10.66 -11.28 -14.85
CA LEU A 90 9.59 -10.29 -14.73
C LEU A 90 9.82 -9.18 -15.74
N VAL A 91 8.90 -9.03 -16.68
CA VAL A 91 8.93 -8.05 -17.76
C VAL A 91 8.04 -6.86 -17.39
N ASP A 92 8.42 -5.66 -17.84
CA ASP A 92 7.71 -4.39 -17.61
C ASP A 92 7.53 -4.01 -16.13
N ALA A 93 8.42 -4.47 -15.25
CA ALA A 93 8.44 -4.00 -13.87
C ALA A 93 8.80 -2.52 -13.82
N ARG A 94 8.15 -1.75 -12.94
CA ARG A 94 8.33 -0.30 -12.86
C ARG A 94 9.21 0.08 -11.69
N VAL A 95 10.21 0.92 -11.94
CA VAL A 95 10.96 1.60 -10.89
C VAL A 95 10.53 3.05 -10.85
N ILE A 96 10.20 3.56 -9.67
CA ILE A 96 9.56 4.87 -9.49
C ILE A 96 10.43 5.73 -8.58
N PRO A 97 10.53 7.05 -8.83
CA PRO A 97 11.20 7.98 -7.94
C PRO A 97 10.75 7.86 -6.48
N ASN A 98 11.71 7.76 -5.55
CA ASN A 98 11.49 7.78 -4.10
C ASN A 98 10.58 6.66 -3.57
N ASP A 99 10.42 5.57 -4.32
CA ASP A 99 9.73 4.37 -3.86
C ASP A 99 10.63 3.13 -4.01
N THR A 100 10.19 2.02 -3.44
CA THR A 100 10.88 0.74 -3.51
C THR A 100 10.01 -0.29 -4.21
N LEU A 101 10.44 -0.71 -5.40
CA LEU A 101 9.96 -1.92 -6.06
C LEU A 101 10.46 -3.14 -5.26
N ARG A 102 9.52 -3.97 -4.80
CA ARG A 102 9.79 -5.23 -4.10
C ARG A 102 9.46 -6.40 -4.99
N ILE A 103 10.42 -7.30 -5.14
CA ILE A 103 10.33 -8.46 -6.04
C ILE A 103 10.36 -9.76 -5.25
N THR A 104 9.42 -10.65 -5.52
CA THR A 104 9.45 -12.04 -5.05
C THR A 104 9.66 -12.97 -6.24
N ALA A 105 10.91 -13.37 -6.48
CA ALA A 105 11.27 -14.28 -7.56
C ALA A 105 11.07 -15.74 -7.12
N GLN A 106 9.90 -16.31 -7.41
CA GLN A 106 9.62 -17.73 -7.17
C GLN A 106 10.10 -18.58 -8.34
N LEU A 107 11.33 -19.10 -8.25
CA LEU A 107 11.90 -19.99 -9.25
C LEU A 107 11.19 -21.36 -9.26
N LYS A 108 11.11 -21.95 -10.45
CA LYS A 108 10.56 -23.29 -10.68
C LYS A 108 11.56 -24.11 -11.50
N ALA A 109 11.37 -25.42 -11.58
CA ALA A 109 12.20 -26.28 -12.44
C ALA A 109 12.12 -25.86 -13.92
N ARG A 110 10.92 -25.44 -14.36
CA ARG A 110 10.70 -24.83 -15.68
C ARG A 110 10.89 -23.32 -15.64
N ALA A 111 11.19 -22.73 -16.80
CA ALA A 111 11.25 -21.28 -16.93
C ALA A 111 9.90 -20.63 -16.60
N VAL A 112 9.95 -19.45 -15.99
CA VAL A 112 8.79 -18.65 -15.61
C VAL A 112 8.98 -17.26 -16.18
N THR A 113 7.99 -16.75 -16.91
CA THR A 113 7.96 -15.36 -17.36
C THR A 113 6.65 -14.75 -16.92
N LEU A 114 6.75 -13.67 -16.15
CA LEU A 114 5.64 -12.87 -15.68
C LEU A 114 5.75 -11.48 -16.30
N LYS A 115 4.62 -10.81 -16.46
CA LYS A 115 4.56 -9.43 -16.92
C LYS A 115 3.82 -8.60 -15.88
N GLN A 116 4.34 -7.43 -15.52
CA GLN A 116 3.56 -6.46 -14.77
C GLN A 116 2.72 -5.64 -15.77
N PRO A 117 1.40 -5.89 -15.90
CA PRO A 117 0.60 -5.14 -16.84
C PRO A 117 0.54 -3.67 -16.41
N ARG A 118 0.29 -2.80 -17.38
CA ARG A 118 -0.11 -1.43 -17.07
C ARG A 118 -1.62 -1.46 -16.85
N PRO A 119 -2.15 -0.83 -15.78
CA PRO A 119 -3.56 -0.47 -15.73
C PRO A 119 -4.00 0.15 -17.06
N ARG A 120 -5.19 -0.20 -17.56
CA ARG A 120 -5.64 0.18 -18.91
C ARG A 120 -5.47 1.70 -19.12
N ALA A 121 -4.88 2.04 -20.27
CA ALA A 121 -4.49 3.40 -20.60
C ALA A 121 -5.68 4.37 -20.55
N ARG A 122 -5.38 5.65 -20.29
CA ARG A 122 -6.33 6.77 -20.41
C ARG A 122 -6.93 6.77 -21.81
N SER A 123 -8.22 6.54 -21.95
CA SER A 123 -8.92 6.82 -23.21
C SER A 123 -9.26 8.31 -23.26
N PHE A 124 -8.53 9.08 -24.05
CA PHE A 124 -8.95 10.40 -24.53
C PHE A 124 -9.62 10.21 -25.90
N SER A 125 -10.91 10.49 -26.04
CA SER A 125 -11.54 10.53 -27.36
C SER A 125 -12.50 11.70 -27.44
N SER A 126 -12.22 12.59 -28.38
CA SER A 126 -12.92 13.84 -28.70
C SER A 126 -14.20 13.65 -29.51
N THR A 127 -14.92 12.54 -29.33
CA THR A 127 -16.19 12.32 -30.05
C THR A 127 -17.14 11.48 -29.21
N MET A 128 -18.23 12.10 -28.76
CA MET A 128 -19.37 11.40 -28.16
C MET A 128 -20.01 10.48 -29.20
N SER A 129 -19.92 9.18 -28.98
CA SER A 129 -20.91 8.24 -29.50
C SER A 129 -21.47 7.46 -28.32
N LEU A 130 -22.69 7.82 -27.91
CA LEU A 130 -23.53 7.03 -27.01
C LEU A 130 -23.73 5.66 -27.64
N GLN A 131 -23.13 4.63 -27.04
CA GLN A 131 -23.54 3.25 -27.25
C GLN A 131 -24.26 2.81 -25.98
N THR A 132 -25.58 2.73 -26.11
CA THR A 132 -26.49 2.10 -25.16
C THR A 132 -26.23 0.60 -25.18
N GLU A 133 -25.79 0.02 -24.07
CA GLU A 133 -25.80 -1.43 -23.87
C GLU A 133 -26.76 -1.78 -22.72
N GLY A 134 -27.53 -2.84 -22.95
CA GLY A 134 -28.81 -3.09 -22.32
C GLY A 134 -28.74 -3.50 -20.85
N SER A 135 -29.69 -2.96 -20.08
CA SER A 135 -30.11 -3.49 -18.79
C SER A 135 -30.60 -4.93 -18.93
N GLY A 136 -30.19 -5.79 -18.00
CA GLY A 136 -30.96 -6.99 -17.69
C GLY A 136 -30.15 -8.16 -17.14
N VAL A 137 -29.81 -8.13 -15.85
CA VAL A 137 -29.85 -9.35 -15.02
C VAL A 137 -30.25 -8.93 -13.60
N GLY A 138 -31.45 -9.32 -13.18
CA GLY A 138 -31.88 -9.19 -11.78
C GLY A 138 -31.01 -10.08 -10.89
N HIS A 139 -30.30 -9.48 -9.95
CA HIS A 139 -29.59 -10.22 -8.92
C HIS A 139 -30.55 -10.59 -7.80
N THR A 140 -31.09 -11.82 -7.85
CA THR A 140 -31.73 -12.43 -6.69
C THR A 140 -30.67 -12.68 -5.63
N ALA A 141 -30.81 -12.02 -4.48
CA ALA A 141 -29.95 -12.21 -3.32
C ALA A 141 -30.04 -13.66 -2.83
N ALA A 142 -29.00 -14.45 -3.09
CA ALA A 142 -28.80 -15.72 -2.42
C ALA A 142 -28.42 -15.42 -0.95
N ALA A 143 -29.10 -16.08 -0.02
CA ALA A 143 -28.94 -15.89 1.42
C ALA A 143 -27.46 -16.01 1.83
N ALA A 144 -26.90 -14.91 2.34
CA ALA A 144 -25.54 -14.86 2.83
C ALA A 144 -25.43 -15.60 4.18
N THR A 145 -24.82 -16.78 4.15
CA THR A 145 -24.38 -17.49 5.35
C THR A 145 -23.20 -16.71 5.97
N SER A 146 -23.45 -16.04 7.10
CA SER A 146 -22.50 -15.25 7.92
C SER A 146 -21.58 -14.27 7.18
N SER A 147 -22.00 -13.01 7.04
CA SER A 147 -21.09 -11.92 6.71
C SER A 147 -20.12 -11.65 7.85
N SER A 148 -18.93 -12.26 7.80
CA SER A 148 -17.83 -11.81 8.66
C SER A 148 -17.47 -10.38 8.28
N PHE A 149 -17.48 -9.47 9.26
CA PHE A 149 -16.91 -8.10 9.17
C PHE A 149 -15.43 -8.06 9.54
N THR A 150 -14.79 -9.23 9.64
CA THR A 150 -13.33 -9.37 9.67
C THR A 150 -12.87 -9.95 8.32
N PRO A 151 -11.87 -9.34 7.66
CA PRO A 151 -11.26 -9.91 6.45
C PRO A 151 -10.80 -11.34 6.71
N PRO A 152 -10.93 -12.27 5.74
CA PRO A 152 -10.42 -13.63 5.91
C PRO A 152 -8.90 -13.62 6.10
N SER A 153 -8.38 -14.61 6.82
CA SER A 153 -6.92 -14.75 7.02
C SER A 153 -6.19 -15.12 5.72
N THR A 154 -6.85 -15.90 4.88
CA THR A 154 -6.35 -16.39 3.59
C THR A 154 -7.37 -16.20 2.47
N ILE A 155 -6.90 -16.34 1.23
CA ILE A 155 -7.74 -16.39 0.02
C ILE A 155 -7.20 -17.47 -0.93
N ARG A 156 -8.10 -18.17 -1.60
CA ARG A 156 -7.80 -19.16 -2.66
C ARG A 156 -7.80 -18.45 -4.01
N VAL A 157 -6.63 -18.36 -4.65
CA VAL A 157 -6.46 -17.71 -5.96
C VAL A 157 -6.18 -18.78 -7.00
N TYR A 158 -6.97 -18.83 -8.07
CA TYR A 158 -6.64 -19.65 -9.23
C TYR A 158 -5.61 -18.93 -10.10
N VAL A 159 -4.39 -19.44 -10.12
CA VAL A 159 -3.24 -18.82 -10.78
C VAL A 159 -3.00 -19.48 -12.13
N THR A 160 -3.19 -18.72 -13.20
CA THR A 160 -3.01 -19.13 -14.59
C THR A 160 -1.67 -18.66 -15.15
N GLY A 161 -1.09 -17.61 -14.57
CA GLY A 161 0.10 -16.94 -15.11
C GLY A 161 -0.19 -16.01 -16.30
N SER A 162 -1.47 -15.73 -16.57
CA SER A 162 -1.93 -14.79 -17.59
C SER A 162 -2.74 -13.66 -16.95
N THR A 163 -2.59 -12.45 -17.46
CA THR A 163 -3.40 -11.29 -17.05
C THR A 163 -4.72 -11.22 -17.78
N ASP A 164 -4.84 -11.90 -18.92
CA ASP A 164 -6.04 -11.90 -19.75
C ASP A 164 -7.10 -12.82 -19.16
N CYS A 165 -8.36 -12.38 -19.21
CA CYS A 165 -9.45 -13.20 -18.70
C CYS A 165 -9.69 -14.41 -19.62
N ASN A 166 -9.33 -15.60 -19.14
CA ASN A 166 -9.67 -16.87 -19.77
C ASN A 166 -9.99 -17.91 -18.67
N PRO A 167 -11.28 -18.11 -18.33
CA PRO A 167 -11.70 -19.09 -17.33
C PRO A 167 -11.34 -20.54 -17.65
N ALA A 168 -11.05 -20.86 -18.92
CA ALA A 168 -10.66 -22.18 -19.37
C ALA A 168 -9.13 -22.39 -19.36
N ALA A 169 -8.34 -21.37 -19.01
CA ALA A 169 -6.89 -21.51 -18.93
C ALA A 169 -6.50 -22.49 -17.82
N ALA A 170 -5.54 -23.37 -18.10
CA ALA A 170 -5.00 -24.26 -17.08
C ALA A 170 -4.22 -23.44 -16.03
N GLY A 171 -4.49 -23.72 -14.76
CA GLY A 171 -3.88 -23.06 -13.63
C GLY A 171 -3.89 -23.93 -12.38
N THR A 172 -3.43 -23.35 -11.27
CA THR A 172 -3.36 -24.02 -9.96
C THR A 172 -3.92 -23.10 -8.88
N VAL A 173 -4.60 -23.67 -7.89
CA VAL A 173 -5.04 -22.90 -6.72
C VAL A 173 -3.85 -22.66 -5.78
N GLU A 174 -3.59 -21.39 -5.49
CA GLU A 174 -2.68 -20.96 -4.43
C GLU A 174 -3.49 -20.43 -3.24
N VAL A 175 -3.13 -20.86 -2.03
CA VAL A 175 -3.72 -20.32 -0.80
C VAL A 175 -2.71 -19.38 -0.18
N VAL A 176 -3.03 -18.08 -0.16
CA VAL A 176 -2.12 -17.04 0.33
C VAL A 176 -2.77 -16.22 1.44
N SER A 177 -1.96 -15.53 2.24
CA SER A 177 -2.49 -14.53 3.18
C SER A 177 -3.33 -13.50 2.42
N PHE A 178 -4.51 -13.17 2.93
CA PHE A 178 -5.38 -12.22 2.25
C PHE A 178 -4.74 -10.84 2.11
N LYS A 179 -3.99 -10.41 3.12
CA LYS A 179 -3.23 -9.15 3.07
C LYS A 179 -2.11 -9.18 2.04
N TYR A 180 -1.45 -10.32 1.91
CA TYR A 180 -0.45 -10.53 0.87
C TYR A 180 -1.08 -10.40 -0.51
N TYR A 181 -2.23 -11.04 -0.74
CA TYR A 181 -2.98 -10.95 -2.00
C TYR A 181 -3.27 -9.50 -2.38
N VAL A 182 -3.86 -8.71 -1.48
CA VAL A 182 -4.21 -7.30 -1.78
C VAL A 182 -2.97 -6.46 -2.13
N LYS A 183 -1.84 -6.68 -1.44
CA LYS A 183 -0.55 -6.02 -1.74
C LYS A 183 0.01 -6.35 -3.13
N HIS A 184 -0.36 -7.51 -3.68
CA HIS A 184 0.07 -7.99 -5.00
C HIS A 184 -1.03 -7.86 -6.07
N VAL A 185 -2.19 -7.29 -5.73
CA VAL A 185 -3.22 -6.87 -6.68
C VAL A 185 -3.09 -5.37 -6.96
N LEU A 186 -2.99 -4.55 -5.91
CA LEU A 186 -2.99 -3.09 -6.03
C LEU A 186 -1.99 -2.55 -7.08
N PRO A 187 -0.74 -3.05 -7.20
CA PRO A 187 0.22 -2.57 -8.21
C PRO A 187 -0.08 -2.93 -9.66
N ASN A 188 -1.04 -3.83 -9.89
CA ASN A 188 -1.47 -4.24 -11.22
C ASN A 188 -2.78 -3.56 -11.63
N GLU A 189 -3.47 -2.92 -10.68
CA GLU A 189 -4.77 -2.27 -10.86
C GLU A 189 -4.68 -0.74 -10.74
N TRP A 190 -3.88 -0.24 -9.80
CA TRP A 190 -3.56 1.18 -9.66
C TRP A 190 -2.14 1.44 -10.16
N LEU A 191 -1.93 2.61 -10.77
CA LEU A 191 -0.57 3.05 -11.09
C LEU A 191 0.10 3.57 -9.82
N THR A 192 1.37 3.22 -9.71
CA THR A 192 2.20 3.41 -8.53
C THR A 192 2.63 4.86 -8.29
N ASP A 193 2.59 5.72 -9.32
CA ASP A 193 2.87 7.15 -9.23
C ASP A 193 1.64 8.01 -8.89
N TRP A 194 0.48 7.37 -8.63
CA TRP A 194 -0.73 8.07 -8.25
C TRP A 194 -0.70 8.57 -6.79
N PRO A 195 -1.45 9.64 -6.46
CA PRO A 195 -1.46 10.19 -5.11
C PRO A 195 -1.87 9.16 -4.05
N THR A 196 -1.31 9.26 -2.85
CA THR A 196 -1.53 8.30 -1.74
C THR A 196 -3.00 8.04 -1.43
N GLU A 197 -3.87 9.05 -1.50
CA GLU A 197 -5.31 8.87 -1.23
C GLU A 197 -6.01 8.03 -2.32
N SER A 198 -5.55 8.12 -3.57
CA SER A 198 -6.02 7.24 -4.66
C SER A 198 -5.56 5.79 -4.41
N LEU A 199 -4.29 5.60 -4.01
CA LEU A 199 -3.78 4.27 -3.67
C LEU A 199 -4.52 3.64 -2.49
N ARG A 200 -4.87 4.44 -1.46
CA ARG A 200 -5.67 3.99 -0.31
C ARG A 200 -7.11 3.64 -0.73
N ALA A 201 -7.73 4.42 -1.61
CA ALA A 201 -9.06 4.09 -2.15
C ALA A 201 -9.02 2.78 -2.96
N GLY A 202 -8.02 2.61 -3.83
CA GLY A 202 -7.76 1.37 -4.57
C GLY A 202 -7.50 0.18 -3.64
N ALA A 203 -6.74 0.37 -2.56
CA ALA A 203 -6.50 -0.67 -1.55
C ALA A 203 -7.82 -1.13 -0.88
N MET A 204 -8.74 -0.20 -0.62
CA MET A 204 -10.06 -0.53 -0.08
C MET A 204 -10.93 -1.27 -1.08
N ALA A 205 -11.02 -0.81 -2.33
CA ALA A 205 -11.83 -1.48 -3.34
C ALA A 205 -11.31 -2.89 -3.65
N THR A 206 -9.99 -3.03 -3.82
CA THR A 206 -9.38 -4.33 -4.11
C THR A 206 -9.60 -5.33 -2.97
N LYS A 207 -9.44 -4.89 -1.71
CA LYS A 207 -9.76 -5.69 -0.53
C LYS A 207 -11.23 -6.07 -0.46
N GLN A 208 -12.14 -5.12 -0.65
CA GLN A 208 -13.57 -5.35 -0.48
C GLN A 208 -14.16 -6.29 -1.54
N TYR A 209 -13.69 -6.18 -2.80
CA TYR A 209 -14.06 -7.13 -3.85
C TYR A 209 -13.71 -8.57 -3.46
N ALA A 210 -12.44 -8.85 -3.20
CA ALA A 210 -11.97 -10.20 -2.92
C ALA A 210 -12.53 -10.75 -1.59
N TRP A 211 -12.73 -9.89 -0.59
CA TRP A 211 -13.37 -10.28 0.66
C TRP A 211 -14.82 -10.71 0.43
N TYR A 212 -15.59 -9.92 -0.33
CA TYR A 212 -16.96 -10.30 -0.69
C TYR A 212 -16.98 -11.65 -1.42
N GLN A 213 -16.08 -11.85 -2.39
CA GLN A 213 -15.97 -13.11 -3.14
C GLN A 213 -15.64 -14.31 -2.23
N ALA A 214 -14.72 -14.16 -1.28
CA ALA A 214 -14.40 -15.20 -0.30
C ALA A 214 -15.61 -15.50 0.63
N ASN A 215 -16.31 -14.47 1.13
CA ASN A 215 -17.46 -14.64 2.03
C ASN A 215 -18.62 -15.41 1.39
N ARG A 216 -18.82 -15.30 0.07
CA ARG A 216 -19.86 -16.04 -0.66
C ARG A 216 -19.45 -17.46 -1.09
N GLY A 217 -18.36 -17.99 -0.55
CA GLY A 217 -17.84 -19.33 -0.86
C GLY A 217 -16.92 -19.39 -2.09
N GLY A 218 -16.60 -18.23 -2.67
CA GLY A 218 -15.78 -18.06 -3.86
C GLY A 218 -16.57 -17.84 -5.15
N LYS A 219 -15.95 -17.19 -6.14
CA LYS A 219 -16.55 -16.98 -7.46
C LYS A 219 -16.53 -18.23 -8.33
N TRP A 220 -15.52 -19.07 -8.16
CA TRP A 220 -15.18 -20.18 -9.06
C TRP A 220 -15.25 -21.52 -8.31
N PRO A 221 -16.47 -22.02 -8.01
CA PRO A 221 -16.65 -23.24 -7.24
C PRO A 221 -16.01 -24.46 -7.91
N ASP A 222 -16.12 -24.58 -9.24
CA ASP A 222 -15.55 -25.70 -10.02
C ASP A 222 -14.01 -25.71 -10.00
N LEU A 223 -13.39 -24.55 -9.78
CA LEU A 223 -11.94 -24.41 -9.64
C LEU A 223 -11.49 -24.44 -8.17
N ASN A 224 -12.43 -24.56 -7.22
CA ASN A 224 -12.18 -24.43 -5.78
C ASN A 224 -11.44 -23.12 -5.42
N ALA A 225 -11.83 -22.01 -6.05
CA ALA A 225 -11.14 -20.72 -5.91
C ALA A 225 -12.10 -19.57 -5.56
N ASP A 226 -11.58 -18.62 -4.77
CA ASP A 226 -12.32 -17.41 -4.43
C ASP A 226 -12.32 -16.41 -5.59
N VAL A 227 -11.17 -16.28 -6.25
CA VAL A 227 -10.87 -15.37 -7.37
C VAL A 227 -9.83 -15.99 -8.31
N MET A 228 -9.73 -15.48 -9.55
CA MET A 228 -8.63 -15.73 -10.48
C MET A 228 -7.57 -14.62 -10.42
N ASP A 229 -6.37 -14.90 -10.95
CA ASP A 229 -5.24 -13.98 -11.03
C ASP A 229 -5.27 -12.96 -12.18
N SER A 230 -6.38 -12.92 -12.93
CA SER A 230 -6.50 -12.19 -14.20
C SER A 230 -7.63 -11.15 -14.19
N GLN A 231 -7.84 -10.48 -15.32
CA GLN A 231 -8.97 -9.57 -15.54
C GLN A 231 -10.36 -10.23 -15.39
N CYS A 232 -10.44 -11.55 -15.22
CA CYS A 232 -11.71 -12.18 -14.82
C CYS A 232 -12.18 -11.73 -13.44
N ASP A 233 -11.25 -11.32 -12.57
CA ASP A 233 -11.48 -10.78 -11.24
C ASP A 233 -10.62 -9.55 -11.00
N GLN A 234 -9.40 -9.79 -10.54
CA GLN A 234 -8.42 -8.76 -10.23
C GLN A 234 -7.04 -9.30 -10.58
N VAL A 235 -6.22 -8.48 -11.23
CA VAL A 235 -4.91 -8.94 -11.65
C VAL A 235 -4.00 -9.11 -10.44
N TYR A 236 -3.69 -10.36 -10.11
CA TYR A 236 -2.78 -10.73 -9.02
C TYR A 236 -1.44 -11.16 -9.61
N ASN A 237 -0.38 -10.45 -9.24
CA ASN A 237 0.98 -10.82 -9.63
C ASN A 237 1.85 -10.98 -8.37
N PRO A 238 2.12 -12.22 -7.91
CA PRO A 238 2.88 -12.45 -6.68
C PRO A 238 4.34 -12.01 -6.76
N ALA A 239 4.83 -11.63 -7.95
CA ALA A 239 6.20 -11.20 -8.14
C ALA A 239 6.48 -9.76 -7.73
N VAL A 240 5.44 -8.93 -7.55
CA VAL A 240 5.60 -7.48 -7.44
C VAL A 240 4.75 -6.85 -6.34
N SER A 241 5.41 -6.07 -5.48
CA SER A 241 4.77 -5.08 -4.62
C SER A 241 5.61 -3.80 -4.56
N TYR A 242 5.07 -2.75 -3.93
CA TYR A 242 5.75 -1.46 -3.79
C TYR A 242 5.61 -0.97 -2.35
N ALA A 243 6.64 -0.34 -1.79
CA ALA A 243 6.60 0.12 -0.41
C ALA A 243 5.46 1.12 -0.16
N SER A 244 5.22 2.05 -1.08
CA SER A 244 4.11 3.01 -1.00
C SER A 244 2.73 2.34 -1.03
N MET A 245 2.53 1.36 -1.90
CA MET A 245 1.26 0.63 -2.05
C MET A 245 1.02 -0.36 -0.90
N ASP A 246 2.07 -1.03 -0.43
CA ASP A 246 2.03 -1.85 0.77
C ASP A 246 1.55 -1.02 1.96
N LYS A 247 2.06 0.22 2.07
CA LYS A 247 1.63 1.18 3.09
C LYS A 247 0.17 1.60 2.90
N ALA A 248 -0.30 1.83 1.68
CA ALA A 248 -1.71 2.14 1.42
C ALA A 248 -2.65 1.00 1.85
N VAL A 249 -2.25 -0.26 1.60
CA VAL A 249 -2.95 -1.44 2.10
C VAL A 249 -2.90 -1.52 3.62
N ASP A 250 -1.74 -1.27 4.24
CA ASP A 250 -1.58 -1.29 5.70
C ASP A 250 -2.43 -0.21 6.39
N ASP A 251 -2.42 1.01 5.87
CA ASP A 251 -3.16 2.17 6.39
C ASP A 251 -4.68 1.95 6.34
N THR A 252 -5.16 1.21 5.35
CA THR A 252 -6.59 0.94 5.15
C THR A 252 -7.03 -0.42 5.69
N TRP A 253 -6.10 -1.25 6.18
CA TRP A 253 -6.38 -2.65 6.50
C TRP A 253 -7.49 -2.81 7.53
N GLY A 254 -7.47 -1.97 8.57
CA GLY A 254 -8.46 -1.96 9.65
C GLY A 254 -9.83 -1.40 9.28
N HIS A 255 -10.04 -0.93 8.05
CA HIS A 255 -11.33 -0.41 7.62
C HIS A 255 -12.16 -1.48 6.91
N SER A 256 -13.47 -1.50 7.09
CA SER A 256 -14.40 -2.30 6.29
C SER A 256 -15.47 -1.39 5.72
N ALA A 257 -16.00 -1.73 4.55
CA ALA A 257 -17.15 -1.06 3.99
C ALA A 257 -18.35 -2.00 3.98
N THR A 258 -19.47 -1.54 4.52
CA THR A 258 -20.68 -2.33 4.65
C THR A 258 -21.88 -1.61 4.06
N ARG A 259 -22.81 -2.39 3.50
CA ARG A 259 -24.13 -1.95 3.05
C ARG A 259 -25.14 -3.02 3.43
N ASP A 260 -26.30 -2.61 3.92
CA ASP A 260 -27.41 -3.52 4.27
C ASP A 260 -27.02 -4.69 5.18
N GLY A 261 -26.10 -4.44 6.12
CA GLY A 261 -25.61 -5.45 7.06
C GLY A 261 -24.64 -6.47 6.48
N GLY A 262 -24.14 -6.29 5.25
CA GLY A 262 -23.13 -7.14 4.61
C GLY A 262 -21.86 -6.39 4.21
N VAL A 263 -20.79 -7.12 3.92
CA VAL A 263 -19.59 -6.56 3.26
C VAL A 263 -20.00 -6.10 1.86
N HIS A 264 -19.74 -4.84 1.52
CA HIS A 264 -20.05 -4.32 0.19
C HIS A 264 -19.03 -4.81 -0.85
N VAL A 265 -19.53 -5.28 -2.00
CA VAL A 265 -18.71 -5.67 -3.16
C VAL A 265 -18.27 -4.44 -3.94
N SER A 266 -16.98 -4.14 -3.93
CA SER A 266 -16.44 -2.97 -4.60
C SER A 266 -15.96 -3.28 -6.00
N TYR A 267 -16.84 -3.17 -6.99
CA TYR A 267 -16.45 -3.21 -8.39
C TYR A 267 -15.64 -1.96 -8.77
N TYR A 268 -14.70 -2.12 -9.70
CA TYR A 268 -13.93 -1.01 -10.24
C TYR A 268 -13.59 -1.26 -11.71
N ARG A 269 -13.30 -0.19 -12.45
CA ARG A 269 -12.81 -0.24 -13.83
C ARG A 269 -11.86 0.93 -14.09
N ALA A 270 -11.14 0.91 -15.20
CA ALA A 270 -10.23 2.00 -15.53
C ALA A 270 -10.92 3.38 -15.53
N GLY A 271 -12.10 3.47 -16.15
CA GLY A 271 -12.79 4.73 -16.43
C GLY A 271 -12.03 5.60 -17.44
N ARG A 272 -12.57 6.77 -17.79
CA ARG A 272 -11.90 7.79 -18.59
C ARG A 272 -11.44 8.95 -17.71
N TRP A 273 -10.61 9.83 -18.26
CA TRP A 273 -10.20 11.06 -17.57
C TRP A 273 -11.36 12.05 -17.58
N GLY A 274 -11.78 12.54 -16.40
CA GLY A 274 -12.96 13.40 -16.26
C GLY A 274 -14.22 12.68 -15.78
N ASP A 275 -14.30 11.34 -15.93
CA ASP A 275 -15.37 10.51 -15.34
C ASP A 275 -15.37 10.54 -13.79
N GLY A 276 -14.44 11.28 -13.19
CA GLY A 276 -14.53 11.66 -11.77
C GLY A 276 -15.80 12.44 -11.45
N THR A 277 -16.59 12.90 -12.41
CA THR A 277 -17.90 13.51 -12.14
C THR A 277 -19.04 12.49 -12.01
N ASP A 278 -18.83 11.24 -12.40
CA ASP A 278 -19.89 10.24 -12.41
C ASP A 278 -20.09 9.69 -10.99
N TYR A 279 -21.28 9.95 -10.45
CA TYR A 279 -21.71 9.52 -9.14
C TYR A 279 -22.72 8.38 -9.28
N GLY A 280 -22.65 7.37 -8.40
CA GLY A 280 -23.78 6.47 -8.16
C GLY A 280 -23.89 5.20 -9.02
N ASP A 281 -22.87 4.86 -9.81
CA ASP A 281 -22.86 3.61 -10.60
C ASP A 281 -22.38 2.38 -9.80
N ASP A 282 -22.07 2.53 -8.51
CA ASP A 282 -21.51 1.46 -7.64
C ASP A 282 -20.22 0.83 -8.17
N ILE A 283 -19.48 1.60 -8.98
CA ILE A 283 -18.24 1.20 -9.61
C ILE A 283 -17.24 2.35 -9.44
N MET A 284 -16.09 2.08 -8.82
CA MET A 284 -15.01 3.07 -8.75
C MET A 284 -14.20 3.11 -10.04
N TYR A 285 -13.96 4.33 -10.55
CA TYR A 285 -13.03 4.53 -11.65
C TYR A 285 -11.61 4.75 -11.15
N GLN A 286 -10.68 3.95 -11.66
CA GLN A 286 -9.26 4.04 -11.30
C GLN A 286 -8.74 5.46 -11.60
N TRP A 287 -8.90 5.95 -12.84
CA TRP A 287 -8.48 7.30 -13.22
C TRP A 287 -9.25 8.41 -12.49
N GLY A 288 -10.51 8.18 -12.16
CA GLY A 288 -11.30 9.14 -11.40
C GLY A 288 -10.87 9.22 -9.93
N SER A 289 -10.41 8.12 -9.32
CA SER A 289 -9.81 8.12 -7.99
C SER A 289 -8.52 8.95 -7.94
N GLU A 290 -7.71 8.88 -9.00
CA GLU A 290 -6.50 9.69 -9.14
C GLU A 290 -6.84 11.19 -9.24
N TYR A 291 -7.81 11.51 -10.10
CA TYR A 291 -8.29 12.88 -10.28
C TYR A 291 -8.72 13.50 -8.95
N TRP A 292 -9.61 12.84 -8.20
CA TRP A 292 -10.10 13.37 -6.93
C TRP A 292 -9.02 13.49 -5.86
N ALA A 293 -8.08 12.54 -5.82
CA ALA A 293 -6.96 12.64 -4.91
C ALA A 293 -6.07 13.86 -5.23
N ARG A 294 -5.89 14.20 -6.53
CA ARG A 294 -5.20 15.45 -6.93
C ARG A 294 -5.98 16.71 -6.55
N GLN A 295 -7.31 16.64 -6.47
CA GLN A 295 -8.17 17.70 -5.92
C GLN A 295 -8.16 17.75 -4.39
N GLY A 296 -7.27 17.02 -3.71
CA GLY A 296 -7.12 17.03 -2.26
C GLY A 296 -8.18 16.24 -1.51
N LYS A 297 -8.96 15.39 -2.18
CA LYS A 297 -9.95 14.53 -1.52
C LYS A 297 -9.26 13.36 -0.80
N SER A 298 -9.77 13.02 0.38
CA SER A 298 -9.31 11.84 1.13
C SER A 298 -9.78 10.54 0.46
N TRP A 299 -9.11 9.43 0.77
CA TRP A 299 -9.49 8.12 0.28
C TRP A 299 -10.92 7.75 0.65
N SER A 300 -11.37 8.11 1.86
CA SER A 300 -12.71 7.82 2.35
C SER A 300 -13.76 8.62 1.59
N TRP A 301 -13.46 9.88 1.27
CA TRP A 301 -14.32 10.70 0.41
C TRP A 301 -14.40 10.11 -0.99
N ILE A 302 -13.26 9.75 -1.59
CA ILE A 302 -13.19 9.15 -2.93
C ILE A 302 -14.02 7.87 -2.97
N TYR A 303 -13.88 7.03 -1.95
CA TYR A 303 -14.59 5.77 -1.86
C TYR A 303 -16.11 6.00 -1.71
N HIS A 304 -16.55 6.91 -0.84
CA HIS A 304 -17.98 7.29 -0.72
C HIS A 304 -18.55 7.98 -1.97
N HIS A 305 -17.71 8.62 -2.76
CA HIS A 305 -18.13 9.25 -4.01
C HIS A 305 -18.57 8.22 -5.05
N TYR A 306 -17.89 7.07 -5.13
CA TYR A 306 -18.24 6.02 -6.10
C TYR A 306 -19.24 5.00 -5.56
N TYR A 307 -19.26 4.80 -4.24
CA TYR A 307 -20.13 3.82 -3.60
C TYR A 307 -21.01 4.52 -2.57
N ASP A 308 -22.29 4.69 -2.90
CA ASP A 308 -23.25 5.41 -2.07
C ASP A 308 -23.77 4.55 -0.90
N ASN A 309 -24.51 5.14 0.05
CA ASN A 309 -25.19 4.39 1.11
C ASN A 309 -24.30 3.39 1.90
N LEU A 310 -22.99 3.63 1.96
CA LEU A 310 -22.03 2.77 2.66
C LEU A 310 -21.75 3.27 4.07
N VAL A 311 -21.45 2.32 4.96
CA VAL A 311 -20.81 2.59 6.24
C VAL A 311 -19.36 2.12 6.18
N ILE A 312 -18.42 3.05 6.31
CA ILE A 312 -17.01 2.70 6.50
C ILE A 312 -16.75 2.60 8.01
N SER A 313 -16.50 1.40 8.50
CA SER A 313 -16.17 1.13 9.89
C SER A 313 -14.66 0.91 10.05
N SER A 314 -14.09 1.26 11.20
CA SER A 314 -12.72 0.88 11.57
C SER A 314 -12.75 -0.14 12.70
N SER A 315 -12.13 -1.31 12.51
CA SER A 315 -11.85 -2.23 13.60
C SER A 315 -10.73 -1.63 14.47
N ALA A 316 -11.11 -1.18 15.67
CA ALA A 316 -10.15 -0.70 16.66
C ALA A 316 -9.21 -1.86 17.03
N HIS A 317 -7.94 -1.76 16.63
CA HIS A 317 -6.93 -2.74 17.02
C HIS A 317 -6.60 -2.51 18.50
N SER A 318 -6.99 -3.44 19.37
CA SER A 318 -6.49 -3.49 20.75
C SER A 318 -5.04 -3.99 20.76
N ILE A 319 -4.11 -3.20 21.29
CA ILE A 319 -2.71 -3.60 21.50
C ILE A 319 -2.52 -4.04 22.95
N THR A 320 -1.93 -5.23 23.16
CA THR A 320 -1.41 -5.72 24.46
C THR A 320 0.12 -5.53 24.45
N ILE A 321 0.72 -4.87 25.45
CA ILE A 321 2.18 -4.64 25.49
C ILE A 321 2.78 -5.24 26.76
N ASN A 322 3.56 -6.32 26.59
CA ASN A 322 4.68 -6.66 27.46
C ASN A 322 5.95 -6.41 26.62
N GLN A 323 6.86 -5.56 27.11
CA GLN A 323 8.16 -5.15 26.53
C GLN A 323 8.25 -3.79 25.78
N GLY A 324 7.68 -2.74 26.36
CA GLY A 324 7.97 -1.35 25.94
C GLY A 324 7.14 -0.88 24.74
N ALA A 325 6.65 0.36 24.81
CA ALA A 325 5.79 0.92 23.77
C ALA A 325 6.62 1.67 22.71
N ARG A 326 6.34 1.39 21.44
CA ARG A 326 6.81 2.18 20.29
C ARG A 326 5.87 3.38 20.09
N TYR A 327 6.42 4.48 19.54
CA TYR A 327 5.72 5.70 19.11
C TYR A 327 4.29 5.47 18.61
N VAL A 328 3.31 6.19 19.17
CA VAL A 328 1.90 6.13 18.78
C VAL A 328 1.43 7.49 18.25
N ARG A 329 0.66 7.48 17.16
CA ARG A 329 0.03 8.69 16.56
C ARG A 329 -1.39 8.97 17.09
N SER A 330 -1.82 8.26 18.13
CA SER A 330 -3.16 8.33 18.72
C SER A 330 -3.22 9.37 19.85
N SER A 331 -4.35 10.06 20.02
CA SER A 331 -4.65 10.96 21.16
C SER A 331 -5.22 10.25 22.39
N THR A 332 -5.30 8.92 22.35
CA THR A 332 -5.81 8.07 23.43
C THR A 332 -4.89 6.84 23.56
N VAL A 333 -4.44 6.56 24.79
CA VAL A 333 -3.62 5.38 25.12
C VAL A 333 -4.38 4.51 26.12
N ARG A 334 -4.51 3.21 25.84
CA ARG A 334 -5.02 2.21 26.78
C ARG A 334 -3.86 1.33 27.24
N VAL A 335 -3.64 1.25 28.56
CA VAL A 335 -2.59 0.41 29.15
C VAL A 335 -3.23 -0.84 29.76
N ALA A 336 -3.06 -1.98 29.12
CA ALA A 336 -3.37 -3.29 29.72
C ALA A 336 -2.09 -3.81 30.39
N SER A 337 -1.95 -3.66 31.71
CA SER A 337 -0.75 -4.13 32.41
C SER A 337 -0.88 -5.56 32.89
N THR A 338 0.04 -6.45 32.52
CA THR A 338 0.52 -7.51 33.41
C THR A 338 1.82 -7.01 34.05
N ALA A 339 1.71 -6.33 35.18
CA ALA A 339 2.87 -5.89 35.95
C ALA A 339 3.41 -7.05 36.83
N PRO A 340 4.72 -7.08 37.18
CA PRO A 340 5.24 -8.04 38.16
C PRO A 340 4.51 -7.94 39.50
N ALA A 341 4.43 -9.07 40.24
CA ALA A 341 3.83 -9.11 41.56
C ALA A 341 4.48 -8.09 42.51
N GLY A 342 3.66 -7.27 43.19
CA GLY A 342 4.12 -6.19 44.07
C GLY A 342 4.13 -4.78 43.46
N THR A 343 3.73 -4.62 42.19
CA THR A 343 3.60 -3.30 41.56
C THR A 343 2.31 -2.60 41.99
N THR A 344 2.41 -1.51 42.76
CA THR A 344 1.24 -0.75 43.25
C THR A 344 0.80 0.37 42.31
N HIS A 345 1.69 0.91 41.48
CA HIS A 345 1.42 2.04 40.57
C HIS A 345 2.21 1.96 39.26
N ILE A 346 1.65 2.50 38.17
CA ILE A 346 2.33 2.73 36.89
C ILE A 346 2.30 4.22 36.59
N ARG A 347 3.46 4.81 36.23
CA ARG A 347 3.58 6.24 35.87
C ARG A 347 3.74 6.41 34.36
N LEU A 348 3.05 7.42 33.80
CA LEU A 348 3.28 7.92 32.44
C LEU A 348 4.02 9.26 32.53
N SER A 349 4.97 9.53 31.63
CA SER A 349 5.56 10.87 31.49
C SER A 349 5.84 11.22 30.03
N SER A 350 5.61 12.48 29.66
CA SER A 350 5.97 13.08 28.37
C SER A 350 7.22 13.96 28.42
N SER A 351 7.90 14.04 29.58
CA SER A 351 9.22 14.69 29.75
C SER A 351 10.12 13.96 30.76
N SER A 352 11.39 14.33 30.85
CA SER A 352 12.35 13.79 31.85
C SER A 352 12.05 14.25 33.30
N ALA A 353 11.19 15.26 33.49
CA ALA A 353 10.65 15.64 34.78
C ALA A 353 9.24 15.05 34.95
N THR A 354 9.08 14.12 35.91
CA THR A 354 7.81 13.44 36.18
C THR A 354 6.82 14.35 36.89
N SER A 355 5.88 14.93 36.15
CA SER A 355 4.73 15.63 36.73
C SER A 355 3.47 15.46 35.89
N SER A 356 2.91 14.24 35.82
CA SER A 356 1.46 14.00 35.87
C SER A 356 1.06 12.53 35.78
N GLY A 357 0.16 12.11 36.69
CA GLY A 357 -0.71 10.95 36.55
C GLY A 357 -0.16 9.63 37.10
N ILE A 358 -0.64 9.24 38.29
CA ILE A 358 -0.57 7.84 38.75
C ILE A 358 -1.72 7.09 38.07
N LEU A 359 -1.41 6.06 37.29
CA LEU A 359 -2.43 5.16 36.76
C LEU A 359 -2.67 4.00 37.72
N SER A 360 -3.90 3.91 38.20
CA SER A 360 -4.45 2.71 38.82
C SER A 360 -4.86 1.72 37.72
N LYS A 361 -4.84 0.42 38.03
CA LYS A 361 -5.32 -0.63 37.13
C LYS A 361 -6.70 -0.28 36.58
N GLY A 362 -6.85 -0.26 35.24
CA GLY A 362 -8.12 -0.02 34.56
C GLY A 362 -8.47 1.44 34.23
N ALA A 363 -7.58 2.40 34.47
CA ALA A 363 -7.82 3.80 34.12
C ALA A 363 -7.68 4.09 32.61
N THR A 364 -8.50 4.99 32.09
CA THR A 364 -8.42 5.55 30.73
C THR A 364 -8.00 7.02 30.83
N TYR A 365 -6.99 7.44 30.05
CA TYR A 365 -6.55 8.83 29.98
C TYR A 365 -6.70 9.36 28.55
N THR A 366 -7.15 10.61 28.45
CA THR A 366 -7.35 11.36 27.21
C THR A 366 -6.52 12.63 27.24
N PHE A 367 -6.07 13.07 26.07
CA PHE A 367 -5.29 14.28 25.93
C PHE A 367 -5.60 14.93 24.58
N ALA A 368 -5.37 16.24 24.48
CA ALA A 368 -5.87 17.05 23.36
C ALA A 368 -5.10 16.85 22.03
N SER A 369 -3.87 16.33 22.06
CA SER A 369 -2.99 16.25 20.88
C SER A 369 -1.92 15.15 21.03
N ALA A 370 -1.58 14.40 19.97
CA ALA A 370 -0.57 13.31 19.98
C ALA A 370 0.74 13.66 20.74
N MET A 371 1.24 12.76 21.61
CA MET A 371 2.48 12.95 22.41
C MET A 371 3.35 11.69 22.46
N ASN A 372 4.66 11.88 22.70
CA ASN A 372 5.63 10.83 23.02
C ASN A 372 5.58 10.45 24.50
N TRP A 373 5.77 9.17 24.84
CA TRP A 373 5.69 8.67 26.21
C TRP A 373 6.90 7.84 26.62
N ASN A 374 7.32 7.99 27.88
CA ASN A 374 8.20 7.06 28.59
C ASN A 374 7.44 6.40 29.74
N LEU A 375 7.60 5.09 29.90
CA LEU A 375 7.07 4.29 31.02
C LEU A 375 8.22 3.92 31.95
N ALA A 376 8.11 4.27 33.23
CA ALA A 376 9.05 3.85 34.27
C ALA A 376 8.30 3.07 35.34
N GLY A 377 8.78 1.85 35.66
CA GLY A 377 8.31 1.11 36.82
C GLY A 377 8.95 1.69 38.08
N THR A 378 8.15 2.05 39.08
CA THR A 378 8.66 2.46 40.39
C THR A 378 8.02 1.63 41.49
N THR A 379 8.84 0.97 42.31
CA THR A 379 8.43 0.48 43.63
C THR A 379 8.49 1.64 44.61
N TYR A 380 7.33 2.17 45.01
CA TYR A 380 7.27 3.11 46.13
C TYR A 380 6.83 2.35 47.38
N GLY A 381 7.78 2.04 48.26
CA GLY A 381 7.48 1.67 49.64
C GLY A 381 7.43 2.94 50.48
N GLY A 382 6.31 3.19 51.18
CA GLY A 382 6.28 4.18 52.27
C GLY A 382 5.03 5.05 52.36
N SER A 383 4.05 4.56 53.14
CA SER A 383 3.24 5.25 54.16
C SER A 383 2.71 6.69 53.98
N THR A 384 1.37 6.79 53.97
CA THR A 384 0.48 7.66 54.78
C THR A 384 0.67 9.19 54.89
N ALA A 385 -0.44 9.87 54.59
CA ALA A 385 -1.10 10.95 55.36
C ALA A 385 -0.66 12.43 55.24
N ASN A 386 -1.73 13.24 55.16
CA ASN A 386 -1.93 14.63 55.61
C ASN A 386 -1.38 15.82 54.80
N GLY A 387 -2.26 16.81 54.60
CA GLY A 387 -1.88 18.23 54.65
C GLY A 387 -2.44 19.16 53.57
N THR A 388 -3.69 19.62 53.76
CA THR A 388 -4.18 21.01 53.63
C THR A 388 -3.55 22.04 52.65
N ARG A 389 -4.44 22.59 51.79
CA ARG A 389 -4.68 24.00 51.36
C ARG A 389 -3.53 25.00 51.16
N ALA A 390 -3.54 25.67 50.00
CA ALA A 390 -3.70 27.14 49.79
C ALA A 390 -3.62 27.39 48.25
N VAL A 391 -4.45 28.17 47.55
CA VAL A 391 -5.55 29.12 47.84
C VAL A 391 -6.73 28.76 46.94
#